data_AF-L9ZC80-F1
#
_entry.id   AF-L9ZC80-F1
#
_cell.length_a   1.000
_cell.length_b   1.000
_cell.length_c   1.000
_cell.angle_alpha   90.00
_cell.angle_beta   90.00
_cell.angle_gamma   90.00
#
_symmetry.space_group_name_H-M   'P 1'
#
loop_
_entity.id
_entity.type
_entity.pdbx_description
1 polymer ?
#
loop_
_entity_poly.entity_id
_entity_poly.type
_entity_poly.pdbx_seq_one_letter_code
_entity_poly.pdbx_strand_id
1 'polypeptide(L)'
;MGEATIYYLNWDEEAEDHGPASELFHKYGVESVLDEDEMPPSEFSEEEFEEFYREVATVEGDYEHPEQLWREWNRGSREESQEFYDAEVRSMSVGDVVELDGDYYLAKAIGFDEIEVGGGQE
;
A
#
# COMPACT_ATOMS: atom_id res chain seq x y z
N MET A 1 -16.21 4.79 -14.52
CA MET A 1 -16.15 4.85 -13.06
C MET A 1 -15.34 3.65 -12.68
N GLY A 2 -14.04 3.87 -12.56
CA GLY A 2 -13.18 2.90 -11.93
C GLY A 2 -13.38 2.96 -10.42
N GLU A 3 -12.86 1.96 -9.74
CA GLU A 3 -12.74 1.93 -8.30
C GLU A 3 -11.26 1.76 -7.97
N ALA A 4 -10.87 2.34 -6.84
CA ALA A 4 -9.54 2.18 -6.31
C ALA A 4 -9.63 1.76 -4.84
N THR A 5 -8.91 0.72 -4.49
CA THR A 5 -8.89 0.19 -3.13
C THR A 5 -7.54 0.45 -2.49
N ILE A 6 -7.56 0.93 -1.25
CA ILE A 6 -6.36 1.31 -0.50
C ILE A 6 -6.15 0.33 0.63
N TYR A 7 -4.95 -0.25 0.67
CA TYR A 7 -4.53 -1.24 1.64
C TYR A 7 -3.37 -0.71 2.47
N TYR A 8 -3.52 -0.73 3.79
CA TYR A 8 -2.43 -0.34 4.68
C TYR A 8 -1.68 -1.55 5.16
N LEU A 9 -0.35 -1.45 5.13
CA LEU A 9 0.50 -2.40 5.81
C LEU A 9 0.25 -2.29 7.32
N ASN A 10 -0.06 -3.42 7.96
CA ASN A 10 -0.54 -3.49 9.35
C ASN A 10 0.53 -3.17 10.41
N TRP A 11 1.70 -2.66 10.03
CA TRP A 11 2.82 -2.34 10.93
C TRP A 11 2.42 -1.41 12.09
N ASP A 12 1.40 -0.57 11.91
CA ASP A 12 0.87 0.38 12.90
C ASP A 12 -0.03 -0.28 13.97
N GLU A 13 -0.65 -1.44 13.66
CA GLU A 13 -1.52 -2.17 14.60
C GLU A 13 -0.83 -3.35 15.29
N GLU A 14 0.39 -3.70 14.89
CA GLU A 14 1.15 -4.76 15.55
C GLU A 14 1.51 -4.36 16.99
N ALA A 15 1.00 -5.14 17.95
CA ALA A 15 1.15 -4.86 19.38
C ALA A 15 2.59 -5.01 19.91
N GLU A 16 3.47 -5.61 19.13
CA GLU A 16 4.88 -5.84 19.44
C GLU A 16 5.70 -5.12 18.36
N ASP A 17 6.70 -4.30 18.76
CA ASP A 17 7.59 -3.47 17.91
C ASP A 17 8.43 -4.27 16.88
N HIS A 18 8.07 -5.54 16.62
CA HIS A 18 8.80 -6.54 15.82
C HIS A 18 7.86 -7.56 15.14
N GLY A 19 6.69 -7.14 14.67
CA GLY A 19 5.83 -8.02 13.88
C GLY A 19 6.27 -8.16 12.42
N PRO A 20 5.73 -9.15 11.69
CA PRO A 20 6.06 -9.40 10.29
C PRO A 20 5.75 -8.19 9.36
N ALA A 21 4.69 -7.42 9.60
CA ALA A 21 4.40 -6.21 8.81
C ALA A 21 5.38 -5.06 9.11
N SER A 22 5.82 -4.93 10.36
CA SER A 22 6.84 -3.97 10.80
C SER A 22 8.20 -4.24 10.16
N GLU A 23 8.57 -5.52 9.99
CA GLU A 23 9.80 -5.89 9.29
C GLU A 23 9.73 -5.52 7.80
N LEU A 24 8.60 -5.78 7.14
CA LEU A 24 8.37 -5.35 5.75
C LEU A 24 8.44 -3.84 5.60
N PHE A 25 7.81 -3.09 6.50
CA PHE A 25 7.86 -1.63 6.50
C PHE A 25 9.30 -1.11 6.54
N HIS A 26 10.11 -1.68 7.44
CA HIS A 26 11.53 -1.34 7.52
C HIS A 26 12.25 -1.67 6.21
N LYS A 27 12.08 -2.87 5.66
CA LYS A 27 12.71 -3.30 4.40
C LYS A 27 12.35 -2.37 3.24
N TYR A 28 11.09 -2.02 3.05
CA TYR A 28 10.67 -1.07 2.02
C TYR A 28 11.26 0.34 2.25
N GLY A 29 11.40 0.76 3.50
CA GLY A 29 12.02 2.05 3.84
C GLY A 29 13.53 2.11 3.57
N VAL A 30 14.23 0.98 3.67
CA VAL A 30 15.70 0.89 3.45
C VAL A 30 16.09 0.15 2.17
N GLU A 31 15.15 -0.15 1.28
CA GLU A 31 15.35 -0.94 0.05
C GLU A 31 16.58 -0.51 -0.75
N SER A 32 16.81 0.81 -0.90
CA SER A 32 17.96 1.35 -1.64
C SER A 32 19.34 0.96 -1.09
N VAL A 33 19.43 0.44 0.14
CA VAL A 33 20.67 0.01 0.78
C VAL A 33 20.71 -1.49 1.09
N LEU A 34 19.67 -2.23 0.74
CA LEU A 34 19.62 -3.68 0.90
C LEU A 34 20.36 -4.37 -0.26
N ASP A 35 20.95 -5.52 0.03
CA ASP A 35 21.45 -6.43 -0.99
C ASP A 35 20.27 -7.16 -1.68
N GLU A 36 20.50 -7.71 -2.88
CA GLU A 36 19.46 -8.36 -3.70
C GLU A 36 18.71 -9.50 -2.98
N ASP A 37 19.37 -10.22 -2.06
CA ASP A 37 18.80 -11.33 -1.28
C ASP A 37 17.97 -10.85 -0.06
N GLU A 38 18.13 -9.59 0.32
CA GLU A 38 17.43 -8.98 1.46
C GLU A 38 16.23 -8.13 1.03
N MET A 39 16.01 -7.99 -0.28
CA MET A 39 14.91 -7.20 -0.84
C MET A 39 13.55 -7.72 -0.36
N PRO A 40 12.60 -6.82 -0.06
CA PRO A 40 11.25 -7.23 0.29
C PRO A 40 10.57 -7.91 -0.91
N PRO A 41 9.61 -8.81 -0.66
CA PRO A 41 8.85 -9.45 -1.73
C PRO A 41 8.05 -8.43 -2.54
N SER A 42 7.96 -8.68 -3.84
CA SER A 42 7.10 -7.99 -4.82
C SER A 42 5.96 -8.88 -5.31
N GLU A 43 5.87 -10.10 -4.79
CA GLU A 43 4.85 -11.10 -5.09
C GLU A 43 4.28 -11.63 -3.78
N PHE A 44 2.95 -11.71 -3.70
CA PHE A 44 2.22 -12.17 -2.52
C PHE A 44 1.11 -13.14 -2.94
N SER A 45 0.92 -14.21 -2.17
CA SER A 45 -0.32 -14.98 -2.23
C SER A 45 -1.49 -14.15 -1.66
N GLU A 46 -2.73 -14.45 -2.04
CA GLU A 46 -3.92 -13.77 -1.47
C GLU A 46 -3.91 -13.83 0.07
N GLU A 47 -3.68 -15.04 0.62
CA GLU A 47 -3.63 -15.28 2.07
C GLU A 47 -2.52 -14.48 2.77
N GLU A 48 -1.35 -14.34 2.12
CA GLU A 48 -0.24 -13.56 2.67
C GLU A 48 -0.57 -12.08 2.64
N PHE A 49 -1.13 -11.59 1.53
CA PHE A 49 -1.53 -10.20 1.39
C PHE A 49 -2.56 -9.81 2.45
N GLU A 50 -3.59 -10.64 2.67
CA GLU A 50 -4.60 -10.41 3.72
C GLU A 50 -4.04 -10.47 5.15
N GLU A 51 -2.90 -11.14 5.37
CA GLU A 51 -2.22 -11.17 6.67
C GLU A 51 -1.43 -9.87 6.92
N PHE A 52 -0.71 -9.38 5.91
CA PHE A 52 0.13 -8.19 6.01
C PHE A 52 -0.65 -6.88 5.85
N TYR A 53 -1.69 -6.88 5.04
CA TYR A 53 -2.41 -5.69 4.61
C TYR A 53 -3.85 -5.70 5.09
N ARG A 54 -4.32 -4.51 5.50
CA ARG A 54 -5.73 -4.25 5.79
C ARG A 54 -6.32 -3.36 4.71
N GLU A 55 -7.48 -3.72 4.20
CA GLU A 55 -8.30 -2.79 3.42
C GLU A 55 -8.74 -1.62 4.33
N VAL A 56 -8.50 -0.40 3.86
CA VAL A 56 -8.82 0.82 4.62
C VAL A 56 -9.98 1.57 3.99
N ALA A 57 -9.99 1.68 2.67
CA ALA A 57 -11.03 2.37 1.94
C ALA A 57 -11.07 1.93 0.49
N THR A 58 -12.27 1.99 -0.08
CA THR A 58 -12.51 1.90 -1.52
C THR A 58 -13.14 3.21 -1.96
N VAL A 59 -12.55 3.84 -2.98
CA VAL A 59 -13.01 5.11 -3.53
C VAL A 59 -13.40 4.94 -5.00
N GLU A 60 -14.49 5.61 -5.38
CA GLU A 60 -14.99 5.60 -6.74
C GLU A 60 -14.41 6.79 -7.52
N GLY A 61 -13.69 6.52 -8.62
CA GLY A 61 -13.03 7.57 -9.37
C GLY A 61 -12.47 7.12 -10.71
N ASP A 62 -11.97 8.07 -11.49
CA ASP A 62 -11.27 7.78 -12.76
C ASP A 62 -9.77 7.87 -12.48
N TYR A 63 -9.25 6.86 -11.77
CA TYR A 63 -7.86 6.80 -11.34
C TYR A 63 -7.02 6.08 -12.40
N GLU A 64 -6.30 6.85 -13.22
CA GLU A 64 -5.37 6.29 -14.21
C GLU A 64 -4.01 5.92 -13.59
N HIS A 65 -3.66 6.54 -12.46
CA HIS A 65 -2.35 6.37 -11.81
C HIS A 65 -2.48 6.45 -10.28
N PRO A 66 -1.73 5.61 -9.54
CA PRO A 66 -1.77 5.59 -8.06
C PRO A 66 -1.25 6.89 -7.43
N GLU A 67 -0.47 7.69 -8.18
CA GLU A 67 -0.04 9.03 -7.75
C GLU A 67 -1.20 10.00 -7.48
N GLN A 68 -2.35 9.81 -8.13
CA GLN A 68 -3.54 10.63 -7.89
C GLN A 68 -4.09 10.33 -6.50
N LEU A 69 -4.30 9.05 -6.19
CA LEU A 69 -4.69 8.57 -4.85
C LEU A 69 -3.70 8.97 -3.78
N TRP A 70 -2.40 8.90 -4.06
CA TRP A 70 -1.39 9.36 -3.11
C TRP A 70 -1.66 10.80 -2.67
N ARG A 71 -1.96 11.70 -3.61
CA ARG A 71 -2.20 13.12 -3.29
C ARG A 71 -3.50 13.33 -2.53
N GLU A 72 -4.52 12.54 -2.84
CA GLU A 72 -5.83 12.61 -2.18
C GLU A 72 -5.83 12.00 -0.78
N TRP A 73 -4.96 11.01 -0.55
CA TRP A 73 -4.87 10.22 0.68
C TRP A 73 -3.65 10.57 1.57
N ASN A 74 -3.01 11.71 1.30
CA ASN A 74 -1.90 12.23 2.10
C ASN A 74 -2.18 13.61 2.67
N ARG A 75 -2.08 13.71 3.99
CA ARG A 75 -2.29 14.96 4.73
C ARG A 75 -1.22 15.98 4.37
N GLY A 76 -1.64 17.19 4.03
CA GLY A 76 -0.74 18.27 3.63
C GLY A 76 -0.36 18.28 2.14
N SER A 77 -0.93 17.37 1.34
CA SER A 77 -0.83 17.37 -0.13
C SER A 77 -1.48 18.59 -0.78
N ARG A 78 -2.46 19.22 -0.11
CA ARG A 78 -3.37 20.28 -0.60
C ARG A 78 -4.44 19.80 -1.59
N GLU A 79 -4.44 18.51 -1.88
CA GLU A 79 -5.38 17.83 -2.77
C GLU A 79 -6.14 16.75 -1.98
N GLU A 80 -6.17 16.81 -0.64
CA GLU A 80 -6.81 15.82 0.21
C GLU A 80 -8.32 15.68 -0.07
N SER A 81 -8.78 14.44 -0.26
CA SER A 81 -10.19 14.14 -0.55
C SER A 81 -11.04 14.05 0.71
N GLN A 82 -12.36 14.21 0.53
CA GLN A 82 -13.28 14.14 1.67
C GLN A 82 -13.34 12.73 2.24
N GLU A 83 -13.24 11.70 1.40
CA GLU A 83 -13.14 10.30 1.85
C GLU A 83 -11.94 10.06 2.78
N PHE A 84 -10.78 10.68 2.50
CA PHE A 84 -9.61 10.56 3.38
C PHE A 84 -9.88 11.12 4.79
N TYR A 85 -10.57 12.27 4.87
CA TYR A 85 -10.95 12.84 6.17
C TYR A 85 -12.02 12.03 6.90
N ASP A 86 -12.95 11.41 6.17
CA ASP A 86 -14.02 10.59 6.74
C ASP A 86 -13.51 9.23 7.25
N ALA A 87 -12.48 8.68 6.59
CA ALA A 87 -11.84 7.43 7.00
C ALA A 87 -11.13 7.54 8.38
N GLU A 88 -10.81 8.75 8.85
CA GLU A 88 -10.12 9.01 10.13
C GLU A 88 -8.82 8.20 10.33
N VAL A 89 -8.13 7.88 9.23
CA VAL A 89 -6.91 7.07 9.22
C VAL A 89 -5.64 7.91 9.11
N ARG A 90 -4.47 7.26 9.31
CA ARG A 90 -3.16 7.87 9.01
C ARG A 90 -3.03 8.17 7.52
N SER A 91 -2.04 8.97 7.14
CA SER A 91 -1.69 9.14 5.72
C SER A 91 -1.04 7.87 5.15
N MET A 92 -1.13 7.72 3.83
CA MET A 92 -0.41 6.67 3.11
C MET A 92 1.11 6.80 3.36
N SER A 93 1.79 5.68 3.43
CA SER A 93 3.21 5.55 3.76
C SER A 93 3.87 4.52 2.84
N VAL A 94 5.20 4.52 2.86
CA VAL A 94 5.98 3.49 2.15
C VAL A 94 5.55 2.11 2.62
N GLY A 95 5.35 1.20 1.68
CA GLY A 95 4.87 -0.14 1.97
C GLY A 95 3.35 -0.30 1.97
N ASP A 96 2.55 0.77 1.85
CA ASP A 96 1.10 0.64 1.60
C ASP A 96 0.83 0.29 0.13
N VAL A 97 -0.34 -0.30 -0.16
CA VAL A 97 -0.70 -0.78 -1.50
C VAL A 97 -1.99 -0.12 -1.97
N VAL A 98 -2.06 0.13 -3.28
CA VAL A 98 -3.24 0.65 -3.98
C VAL A 98 -3.60 -0.34 -5.08
N GLU A 99 -4.84 -0.81 -5.10
CA GLU A 99 -5.39 -1.59 -6.21
C GLU A 99 -6.14 -0.66 -7.17
N LEU A 100 -5.84 -0.77 -8.47
CA LEU A 100 -6.50 -0.05 -9.56
C LEU A 100 -6.82 -1.03 -10.69
N ASP A 101 -8.10 -1.16 -11.06
CA ASP A 101 -8.55 -2.06 -12.15
C ASP A 101 -8.06 -3.53 -12.01
N GLY A 102 -7.74 -3.96 -10.78
CA GLY A 102 -7.20 -5.29 -10.46
C GLY A 102 -5.67 -5.39 -10.45
N ASP A 103 -4.96 -4.31 -10.79
CA ASP A 103 -3.51 -4.21 -10.66
C ASP A 103 -3.11 -3.61 -9.30
N TYR A 104 -2.10 -4.18 -8.64
CA TYR A 104 -1.67 -3.77 -7.31
C TYR A 104 -0.38 -2.94 -7.38
N TYR A 105 -0.38 -1.78 -6.72
CA TYR A 105 0.71 -0.82 -6.73
C TYR A 105 1.20 -0.54 -5.32
N LEU A 106 2.44 -0.91 -5.03
CA LEU A 106 3.12 -0.69 -3.77
C LEU A 106 3.75 0.71 -3.72
N ALA A 107 3.41 1.48 -2.69
CA ALA A 107 3.99 2.79 -2.43
C ALA A 107 5.47 2.68 -2.03
N LYS A 108 6.33 3.33 -2.80
CA LYS A 108 7.78 3.43 -2.51
C LYS A 108 8.11 4.80 -1.93
N ALA A 109 9.36 4.97 -1.47
CA ALA A 109 9.87 6.28 -1.06
C ALA A 109 9.73 7.34 -2.16
N ILE A 110 9.77 6.91 -3.43
CA ILE A 110 9.51 7.73 -4.61
C ILE A 110 8.66 6.92 -5.58
N GLY A 111 7.40 7.32 -5.77
CA GLY A 111 6.49 6.70 -6.72
C GLY A 111 5.89 5.38 -6.23
N PHE A 112 5.53 4.53 -7.19
CA PHE A 112 4.88 3.24 -6.97
C PHE A 112 5.55 2.18 -7.83
N ASP A 113 5.55 0.94 -7.32
CA ASP A 113 6.00 -0.24 -8.04
C ASP A 113 4.83 -1.21 -8.16
N GLU A 114 4.66 -1.83 -9.32
CA GLU A 114 3.61 -2.84 -9.53
C GLU A 114 4.01 -4.14 -8.83
N ILE A 115 3.08 -4.73 -8.08
CA ILE A 115 3.27 -5.99 -7.37
C ILE A 115 2.23 -7.01 -7.81
N GLU A 116 2.56 -8.29 -7.65
CA GLU A 116 1.65 -9.38 -7.97
C GLU A 116 0.98 -9.88 -6.68
N VAL A 117 -0.36 -9.85 -6.65
CA VAL A 117 -1.15 -10.40 -5.54
C VAL A 117 -2.08 -11.48 -6.09
N GLY A 118 -2.02 -12.68 -5.51
CA GLY A 118 -2.94 -13.76 -5.88
C GLY A 118 -2.68 -14.38 -7.25
N GLY A 119 -1.41 -14.41 -7.68
CA GLY A 119 -0.96 -15.15 -8.87
C GLY A 119 -1.26 -16.65 -8.75
N GLY A 120 -2.50 -17.03 -9.06
CA GLY A 120 -3.01 -18.38 -8.80
C GLY A 120 -4.42 -18.63 -9.34
N GLN A 121 -4.70 -18.27 -10.59
CA GLN A 121 -5.82 -18.86 -11.33
C GLN A 121 -5.35 -19.42 -12.68
N GLU A 122 -4.88 -20.67 -12.66
CA GLU A 122 -5.06 -21.62 -13.77
C GLU A 122 -5.85 -22.84 -13.30
#